data_AF-A0A6N9V925-F1
#
_entry.id   AF-A0A6N9V925-F1
#
_cell.length_a   1.000
_cell.length_b   1.000
_cell.length_c   1.000
_cell.angle_alpha   90.00
_cell.angle_beta   90.00
_cell.angle_gamma   90.00
#
_symmetry.space_group_name_H-M   'P 1'
#
loop_
_entity.id
_entity.type
_entity.pdbx_description
1 polymer ?
#
loop_
_entity_poly.entity_id
_entity_poly.type
_entity_poly.pdbx_seq_one_letter_code
_entity_poly.pdbx_strand_id
1 'polypeptide(L)'
;MNVLDILLLIAAVWFAVVGYRQGFVIGVLSVIGFLGGGLAAVMLLPVLWDAVTDDAEVTTVVAVVAVVIVIVCASVGQALTTHLGNKLRRHITWTPARALDATGGAVVNVVAMLLV
;
A
#
# COMPACT_ATOMS: atom_id res chain seq x y z
N MET A 1 -27.49 -18.53 9.62
CA MET A 1 -26.50 -17.47 9.39
C MET A 1 -26.12 -16.93 10.75
N ASN A 2 -24.86 -17.08 11.10
CA ASN A 2 -24.34 -16.60 12.38
C ASN A 2 -24.12 -15.08 12.31
N VAL A 3 -24.00 -14.40 13.45
CA VAL A 3 -23.74 -12.94 13.48
C VAL A 3 -22.45 -12.61 12.72
N LEU A 4 -21.46 -13.50 12.79
CA LEU A 4 -20.21 -13.42 12.05
C LEU A 4 -20.43 -13.41 10.52
N ASP A 5 -21.34 -14.25 10.00
CA ASP A 5 -21.61 -14.32 8.55
C ASP A 5 -22.20 -13.02 8.02
N ILE A 6 -23.10 -12.40 8.79
CA ILE A 6 -23.73 -11.13 8.43
C ILE A 6 -22.69 -10.00 8.45
N LEU A 7 -21.81 -9.99 9.44
CA LEU A 7 -20.75 -8.99 9.58
C LEU A 7 -19.71 -9.11 8.44
N LEU A 8 -19.35 -10.35 8.07
CA LEU A 8 -18.49 -10.63 6.93
C LEU A 8 -19.14 -10.21 5.60
N LEU A 9 -20.44 -10.46 5.42
CA LEU A 9 -21.17 -10.03 4.22
C LEU A 9 -21.16 -8.50 4.07
N ILE A 10 -21.42 -7.77 5.14
CA ILE A 10 -21.39 -6.30 5.15
C ILE A 10 -19.97 -5.81 4.82
N ALA A 11 -18.94 -6.40 5.44
CA ALA A 11 -17.55 -6.06 5.18
C ALA A 11 -17.15 -6.36 3.73
N ALA A 12 -17.59 -7.48 3.15
CA ALA A 12 -17.32 -7.85 1.77
C ALA A 12 -17.93 -6.85 0.77
N VAL A 13 -19.19 -6.44 0.99
CA VAL A 13 -19.84 -5.42 0.17
C VAL A 13 -19.10 -4.08 0.30
N TRP A 14 -18.69 -3.73 1.52
CA TRP A 14 -17.92 -2.52 1.77
C TRP A 14 -16.58 -2.52 1.04
N PHE A 15 -15.81 -3.62 1.14
CA PHE A 15 -14.54 -3.78 0.45
C PHE A 15 -14.70 -3.77 -1.08
N ALA A 16 -15.79 -4.34 -1.61
CA ALA A 16 -16.11 -4.26 -3.04
C ALA A 16 -16.35 -2.81 -3.49
N VAL A 17 -17.12 -2.04 -2.72
CA VAL A 17 -17.39 -0.61 -3.02
C VAL A 17 -16.11 0.22 -2.95
N VAL A 18 -15.28 0.00 -1.92
CA VAL A 18 -13.99 0.70 -1.78
C VAL A 18 -13.03 0.35 -2.93
N GLY A 19 -12.92 -0.93 -3.29
CA GLY A 19 -12.08 -1.42 -4.38
C GLY A 19 -12.51 -0.88 -5.74
N TYR A 20 -13.83 -0.80 -5.98
CA TYR A 20 -14.40 -0.20 -7.19
C TYR A 20 -14.08 1.31 -7.30
N ARG A 21 -14.09 2.03 -6.17
CA ARG A 21 -13.79 3.48 -6.14
C ARG A 21 -12.30 3.80 -6.23
N GLN A 22 -11.45 3.00 -5.58
CA GLN A 22 -10.00 3.17 -5.64
C GLN A 22 -9.44 2.82 -7.02
N GLY A 23 -9.94 1.77 -7.67
CA GLY A 23 -9.42 1.27 -8.96
C GLY A 23 -8.14 0.45 -8.81
N PHE A 24 -8.03 -0.65 -9.56
CA PHE A 24 -6.91 -1.60 -9.52
C PHE A 24 -5.54 -0.94 -9.73
N VAL A 25 -5.43 -0.03 -10.70
CA VAL A 25 -4.19 0.65 -11.08
C VAL A 25 -3.65 1.50 -9.94
N ILE A 26 -4.51 2.24 -9.24
CA ILE A 26 -4.08 3.01 -8.07
C ILE A 26 -3.65 2.05 -6.95
N GLY A 27 -4.37 0.95 -6.75
CA GLY A 27 -4.00 -0.10 -5.79
C GLY A 27 -2.62 -0.69 -6.07
N VAL A 28 -2.37 -1.13 -7.30
CA VAL A 28 -1.07 -1.69 -7.73
C VAL A 28 0.03 -0.65 -7.60
N LEU A 29 -0.19 0.57 -8.07
CA LEU A 29 0.82 1.62 -8.04
C LEU A 29 1.16 2.04 -6.60
N SER A 30 0.16 2.06 -5.72
CA SER A 30 0.30 2.26 -4.28
C SER A 30 1.15 1.15 -3.64
N VAL A 31 0.88 -0.13 -3.95
CA VAL A 31 1.68 -1.26 -3.44
C VAL A 31 3.13 -1.15 -3.93
N ILE A 32 3.34 -0.83 -5.21
CA ILE A 32 4.68 -0.64 -5.77
C ILE A 32 5.40 0.51 -5.06
N GLY A 33 4.73 1.63 -4.81
CA GLY A 33 5.32 2.75 -4.08
C GLY A 33 5.63 2.46 -2.62
N PHE A 34 4.75 1.71 -1.95
CA PHE A 34 4.97 1.25 -0.58
C PHE A 34 6.20 0.35 -0.51
N LEU A 35 6.27 -0.67 -1.37
CA LEU A 35 7.40 -1.59 -1.44
C LEU A 35 8.68 -0.86 -1.83
N GLY A 36 8.62 0.04 -2.82
CA GLY A 36 9.76 0.84 -3.25
C GLY A 36 10.30 1.76 -2.15
N GLY A 37 9.42 2.48 -1.45
CA GLY A 37 9.82 3.33 -0.32
C GLY A 37 10.36 2.52 0.87
N GLY A 38 9.74 1.37 1.17
CA GLY A 38 10.20 0.47 2.22
C GLY A 38 11.57 -0.15 1.92
N LEU A 39 11.76 -0.66 0.70
CA LEU A 39 13.04 -1.22 0.25
C LEU A 39 14.16 -0.17 0.27
N ALA A 40 13.88 1.03 -0.22
CA ALA A 40 14.83 2.14 -0.17
C ALA A 40 15.23 2.44 1.28
N ALA A 41 14.27 2.53 2.20
CA ALA A 41 14.55 2.77 3.61
C ALA A 41 15.40 1.66 4.24
N VAL A 42 15.08 0.39 3.98
CA VAL A 42 15.84 -0.76 4.51
C VAL A 42 17.28 -0.76 3.98
N MET A 43 17.50 -0.35 2.74
CA MET A 43 18.85 -0.25 2.16
C MET A 43 19.64 0.95 2.69
N LEU A 44 18.97 2.09 2.94
CA LEU A 44 19.59 3.33 3.41
C LEU A 44 19.87 3.33 4.92
N LEU A 45 19.02 2.68 5.72
CA LEU A 45 19.15 2.61 7.17
C LEU A 45 20.52 2.14 7.68
N PRO A 46 21.06 0.98 7.22
CA PRO A 46 22.36 0.50 7.70
C PRO A 46 23.49 1.44 7.28
N VAL A 47 23.47 1.96 6.04
CA VAL A 47 24.48 2.90 5.55
C VAL A 47 24.50 4.19 6.37
N LEU A 48 23.32 4.71 6.73
CA LEU A 48 23.19 5.88 7.61
C LEU A 48 23.62 5.57 9.04
N TRP A 49 23.32 4.38 9.54
CA TRP A 49 23.71 3.94 10.88
C TRP A 49 25.23 3.86 11.02
N ASP A 50 25.90 3.19 10.09
CA ASP A 50 27.35 3.02 10.07
C ASP A 50 28.05 4.38 9.99
N ALA A 51 27.54 5.29 9.15
CA ALA A 51 28.12 6.62 8.97
C ALA A 51 27.97 7.55 10.18
N VAL A 52 26.95 7.37 11.01
CA VAL A 52 26.65 8.26 12.15
C VAL A 52 27.19 7.70 13.46
N THR A 53 27.27 6.37 13.59
CA THR A 53 27.43 5.71 14.89
C THR A 53 28.68 4.84 15.00
N ASP A 54 29.49 4.74 13.93
CA ASP A 54 30.81 4.08 13.95
C ASP A 54 30.74 2.66 14.57
N ASP A 55 29.78 1.85 14.07
CA ASP A 55 29.50 0.47 14.52
C ASP A 55 29.02 0.30 15.99
N ALA A 56 28.40 1.33 16.60
CA ALA A 56 27.79 1.17 17.93
C ALA A 56 26.65 0.13 17.96
N GLU A 57 26.46 -0.52 19.11
CA GLU A 57 25.46 -1.58 19.31
C GLU A 57 24.02 -1.08 19.08
N VAL A 58 23.27 -1.84 18.27
CA VAL A 58 21.86 -1.57 17.99
C VAL A 58 21.01 -1.90 19.23
N THR A 59 20.60 -0.87 19.95
CA THR A 59 19.68 -1.01 21.08
C THR A 59 18.23 -1.20 20.60
N THR A 60 17.36 -1.83 21.39
CA THR A 60 15.94 -2.02 21.07
C THR A 60 15.22 -0.73 20.67
N VAL A 61 15.56 0.41 21.30
CA VAL A 61 15.00 1.72 20.97
C VAL A 61 15.34 2.13 19.52
N VAL A 62 16.58 1.88 19.09
CA VAL A 62 17.04 2.16 17.73
C VAL A 62 16.28 1.31 16.72
N ALA A 63 16.10 0.01 17.00
CA ALA A 63 15.34 -0.89 16.13
C ALA A 63 13.89 -0.41 15.94
N VAL A 64 13.24 0.06 17.01
CA VAL A 64 11.88 0.63 16.94
C VAL A 64 11.86 1.90 16.07
N VAL A 65 12.82 2.81 16.27
CA VAL A 65 12.93 4.04 15.48
C VAL A 65 13.19 3.72 14.00
N ALA A 66 14.06 2.75 13.73
CA ALA A 66 14.34 2.24 12.39
C ALA A 66 13.06 1.74 11.70
N VAL A 67 12.24 0.92 12.38
CA VAL A 67 10.96 0.45 11.85
C VAL A 67 10.02 1.63 11.55
N VAL A 68 9.93 2.60 12.46
CA VAL A 68 9.11 3.81 12.24
C VAL A 68 9.58 4.57 11.00
N ILE A 69 10.89 4.75 10.81
CA ILE A 69 11.44 5.41 9.62
C ILE A 69 11.08 4.63 8.36
N VAL A 70 11.20 3.30 8.36
CA VAL A 70 10.84 2.45 7.22
C VAL A 70 9.35 2.60 6.88
N ILE A 71 8.46 2.58 7.87
CA ILE A 71 7.02 2.75 7.66
C ILE A 71 6.72 4.14 7.08
N VAL A 72 7.35 5.20 7.60
CA VAL A 72 7.17 6.56 7.11
C VAL A 72 7.65 6.67 5.66
N CYS A 73 8.83 6.14 5.35
CA CYS A 73 9.39 6.19 4.00
C CYS A 73 8.54 5.38 2.99
N ALA A 74 8.09 4.19 3.38
CA ALA A 74 7.16 3.38 2.61
C ALA A 74 5.84 4.14 2.35
N SER A 75 5.27 4.76 3.38
CA SER A 75 4.04 5.56 3.28
C SER A 75 4.22 6.78 2.35
N VAL A 76 5.39 7.43 2.38
CA VAL A 76 5.72 8.55 1.48
C VAL A 76 5.86 8.06 0.04
N GLY A 77 6.57 6.95 -0.19
CA GLY A 77 6.69 6.34 -1.52
C GLY A 77 5.33 5.95 -2.10
N GLN A 78 4.47 5.37 -1.27
CA GLN A 78 3.07 5.05 -1.59
C GLN A 78 2.27 6.30 -1.94
N ALA A 79 2.37 7.37 -1.14
CA ALA A 79 1.64 8.61 -1.38
C ALA A 79 2.06 9.29 -2.69
N LEU A 80 3.37 9.33 -2.97
CA LEU A 80 3.92 9.93 -4.19
C LEU A 80 3.47 9.18 -5.45
N THR A 81 3.62 7.85 -5.45
CA THR A 81 3.18 7.00 -6.55
C THR A 81 1.67 7.05 -6.75
N THR A 82 0.88 7.05 -5.68
CA THR A 82 -0.58 7.23 -5.74
C THR A 82 -0.96 8.60 -6.32
N HIS A 83 -0.24 9.66 -5.96
CA HIS A 83 -0.46 10.99 -6.51
C HIS A 83 -0.09 11.07 -7.99
N LEU A 84 1.02 10.45 -8.41
CA LEU A 84 1.37 10.27 -9.81
C LEU A 84 0.32 9.45 -10.57
N GLY A 85 -0.18 8.37 -9.98
CA GLY A 85 -1.24 7.53 -10.54
C GLY A 85 -2.53 8.30 -10.78
N ASN A 86 -2.91 9.17 -9.85
CA ASN A 86 -4.04 10.07 -10.03
C ASN A 86 -3.84 11.07 -11.18
N LYS A 87 -2.61 11.55 -11.39
CA LYS A 87 -2.25 12.41 -12.52
C LYS A 87 -2.25 11.65 -13.86
N LEU A 88 -1.79 10.40 -13.86
CA LEU A 88 -1.81 9.50 -15.01
C LEU A 88 -3.25 9.11 -15.39
N ARG A 89 -4.12 8.91 -14.41
CA ARG A 89 -5.56 8.64 -14.61
C ARG A 89 -6.29 9.78 -15.32
N ARG A 90 -5.78 11.02 -15.25
CA ARG A 90 -6.31 12.16 -16.05
C ARG A 90 -5.94 12.09 -17.53
N HIS A 91 -4.90 11.35 -17.90
CA HIS A 91 -4.50 11.14 -19.30
C HIS A 91 -5.12 9.86 -19.91
N ILE A 92 -5.62 8.94 -19.08
CA ILE A 92 -6.35 7.76 -19.54
C ILE A 92 -7.83 8.14 -19.72
N THR A 93 -8.19 8.58 -20.93
CA THR A 93 -9.56 8.96 -21.31
C THR A 93 -10.42 7.79 -21.80
N TRP A 94 -9.90 6.56 -21.81
CA TRP A 94 -10.61 5.36 -22.30
C TRP A 94 -11.53 4.75 -21.23
N THR A 95 -12.83 4.91 -21.43
CA THR A 95 -13.93 4.33 -20.63
C THR A 95 -13.86 2.81 -20.39
N PRO A 96 -13.51 1.95 -21.38
CA PRO A 96 -13.46 0.49 -21.15
C PRO A 96 -12.30 0.05 -20.26
N ALA A 97 -11.14 0.73 -20.33
CA ALA A 97 -10.01 0.46 -19.44
C ALA A 97 -10.33 0.82 -17.99
N ARG A 98 -11.15 1.86 -17.77
CA ARG A 98 -11.60 2.28 -16.44
C ARG A 98 -12.63 1.31 -15.84
N ALA A 99 -13.47 0.71 -16.67
CA ALA A 99 -14.37 -0.34 -16.23
C ALA A 99 -13.58 -1.58 -15.80
N LEU A 100 -12.64 -2.07 -16.64
CA LEU A 100 -11.74 -3.18 -16.31
C LEU A 100 -10.92 -2.92 -15.03
N ASP A 101 -10.40 -1.70 -14.87
CA ASP A 101 -9.69 -1.24 -13.66
C ASP A 101 -10.56 -1.32 -12.39
N ALA A 102 -11.82 -0.90 -12.48
CA ALA A 102 -12.74 -0.91 -11.36
C ALA A 102 -13.22 -2.33 -11.00
N THR A 103 -13.48 -3.18 -11.99
CA THR A 103 -13.86 -4.59 -11.75
C THR A 103 -12.68 -5.38 -11.19
N GLY A 104 -11.47 -5.17 -11.72
CA GLY A 104 -10.25 -5.79 -11.20
C GLY A 104 -9.98 -5.39 -9.75
N GLY A 105 -10.19 -4.11 -9.40
CA GLY A 105 -10.03 -3.61 -8.04
C GLY A 105 -11.03 -4.22 -7.07
N ALA A 106 -12.29 -4.37 -7.48
CA ALA A 106 -13.32 -5.01 -6.68
C ALA A 106 -13.03 -6.50 -6.43
N VAL A 107 -12.65 -7.25 -7.47
CA VAL A 107 -12.32 -8.68 -7.36
C VAL A 107 -11.14 -8.90 -6.42
N VAL A 108 -10.04 -8.15 -6.61
CA VAL A 108 -8.83 -8.31 -5.80
C VAL A 108 -9.10 -7.95 -4.34
N ASN A 109 -9.84 -6.88 -4.06
CA ASN A 109 -10.10 -6.45 -2.69
C ASN A 109 -11.02 -7.43 -1.93
N VAL A 110 -12.00 -8.03 -2.62
CA VAL A 110 -12.85 -9.08 -2.05
C VAL A 110 -12.05 -10.36 -1.81
N VAL A 111 -11.22 -10.79 -2.75
CA VAL A 111 -10.36 -11.97 -2.58
C VAL A 111 -9.35 -11.78 -1.44
N ALA A 112 -8.74 -10.59 -1.35
CA ALA A 112 -7.83 -10.26 -0.25
C ALA A 112 -8.52 -10.31 1.12
N MET A 113 -9.75 -9.79 1.23
CA MET A 113 -10.54 -9.86 2.47
C MET A 113 -10.92 -11.29 2.85
N LEU A 114 -11.23 -12.15 1.88
CA LEU A 114 -11.59 -13.56 2.15
C LEU A 114 -10.39 -14.44 2.51
N LEU A 115 -9.18 -14.05 2.09
CA LEU A 115 -7.95 -14.80 2.37
C LEU A 115 -7.33 -14.51 3.74
N VAL A 116 -7.66 -13.36 4.34
CA VAL A 116 -7.19 -12.93 5.67
C VAL A 116 -8.17 -13.37 6.74
#